data_AF-B8B702-F1
#
_entry.id   AF-B8B702-F1
#
_cell.length_a   1.000
_cell.length_b   1.000
_cell.length_c   1.000
_cell.angle_alpha   90.00
_cell.angle_beta   90.00
_cell.angle_gamma   90.00
#
_symmetry.space_group_name_H-M   'P 1'
#
loop_
_entity.id
_entity.type
_entity.pdbx_description
1 polymer ?
#
loop_
_entity_poly.entity_id
_entity_poly.type
_entity_poly.pdbx_seq_one_letter_code
_entity_poly.pdbx_strand_id
1 'polypeptide(L)'
;MASELRALAAVSAAAAAAMAYARFATARLAPGVPRLAALLPVLALLPFLPFAFASIHLRTISAFSLVWLCAFKLLLLAAGRGPLHPSLPLVRFAACAALPIKVVDDEKRKPTTSTSSSSRRLAPAFVLSYAAKAAVFAALVSARCYREGMPAYAVVAFDGAHVYLMLELFLASAAAAARVVLGAELEPQFDRPYLATSLADFWGRRWNLMVPAVLRPSVYLPVRARHGAAAGVAAAFLVSGLMHEVLFYYITLDPGCTTGEVTAFFALHGACVVAERWWLEEARRRAWRWRAPRRAVATAMTLAFVTGTGSWLFFAPVTRSGLDKAIVAECEGFMAFLEEAGWKAAAAARLLPS
;
A
#
# COMPACT_ATOMS: atom_id res chain seq x y z
N MET A 1 -12.01 -21.96 2.65
CA MET A 1 -10.65 -21.74 3.20
C MET A 1 -9.59 -22.72 2.69
N ALA A 2 -9.82 -24.05 2.65
CA ALA A 2 -8.85 -24.97 2.05
C ALA A 2 -8.58 -24.71 0.54
N SER A 3 -9.59 -24.21 -0.18
CA SER A 3 -9.44 -23.66 -1.54
C SER A 3 -8.52 -22.45 -1.57
N GLU A 4 -8.74 -21.47 -0.68
CA GLU A 4 -7.93 -20.24 -0.56
C GLU A 4 -6.47 -20.53 -0.20
N LEU A 5 -6.20 -21.49 0.69
CA LEU A 5 -4.83 -21.88 1.03
C LEU A 5 -4.12 -22.52 -0.17
N ARG A 6 -4.82 -23.36 -0.95
CA ARG A 6 -4.29 -23.90 -2.21
C ARG A 6 -4.03 -22.80 -3.24
N ALA A 7 -4.96 -21.86 -3.38
CA ALA A 7 -4.79 -20.69 -4.25
C ALA A 7 -3.59 -19.83 -3.82
N LEU A 8 -3.43 -19.59 -2.52
CA LEU A 8 -2.30 -18.85 -1.98
C LEU A 8 -0.96 -19.53 -2.28
N ALA A 9 -0.89 -20.85 -2.09
CA ALA A 9 0.31 -21.63 -2.42
C ALA A 9 0.61 -21.58 -3.93
N ALA A 10 -0.40 -21.77 -4.78
CA ALA A 10 -0.28 -21.73 -6.24
C ALA A 10 0.16 -20.34 -6.74
N VAL A 11 -0.48 -19.27 -6.27
CA VAL A 11 -0.12 -17.89 -6.62
C VAL A 11 1.28 -17.55 -6.14
N SER A 12 1.66 -17.95 -4.92
CA SER A 12 3.00 -17.72 -4.38
C SER A 12 4.07 -18.44 -5.20
N ALA A 13 3.82 -19.70 -5.59
CA ALA A 13 4.70 -20.48 -6.44
C ALA A 13 4.83 -19.87 -7.84
N ALA A 14 3.70 -19.48 -8.46
CA ALA A 14 3.68 -18.82 -9.76
C ALA A 14 4.43 -17.49 -9.75
N ALA A 15 4.21 -16.66 -8.72
CA ALA A 15 4.93 -15.40 -8.53
C ALA A 15 6.43 -15.65 -8.36
N ALA A 16 6.84 -16.61 -7.53
CA ALA A 16 8.25 -16.96 -7.33
C ALA A 16 8.92 -17.45 -8.64
N ALA A 17 8.26 -18.33 -9.38
CA ALA A 17 8.74 -18.81 -10.67
C ALA A 17 8.86 -17.68 -11.70
N ALA A 18 7.86 -16.79 -11.76
CA ALA A 18 7.89 -15.61 -12.62
C ALA A 18 9.03 -14.66 -12.25
N MET A 19 9.30 -14.44 -10.96
CA MET A 19 10.42 -13.62 -10.51
C MET A 19 11.78 -14.27 -10.81
N ALA A 20 11.89 -15.60 -10.67
CA ALA A 20 13.09 -16.34 -11.05
C ALA A 20 13.39 -16.20 -12.55
N TYR A 21 12.36 -16.39 -13.38
CA TYR A 21 12.46 -16.16 -14.82
C TYR A 21 12.84 -14.71 -15.14
N ALA A 22 12.14 -13.72 -14.57
CA ALA A 22 12.40 -12.30 -14.79
C ALA A 22 13.85 -11.92 -14.47
N ARG A 23 14.37 -12.41 -13.34
CA ARG A 23 15.77 -12.21 -12.94
C ARG A 23 16.74 -12.83 -13.94
N PHE A 24 16.53 -14.10 -14.30
CA PHE A 24 17.43 -14.81 -15.22
C PHE A 24 17.44 -14.20 -16.62
N ALA A 25 16.25 -13.92 -17.17
CA ALA A 25 16.10 -13.35 -18.51
C ALA A 25 16.74 -11.96 -18.60
N THR A 26 16.58 -11.11 -17.58
CA THR A 26 17.14 -9.75 -17.59
C THR A 26 18.63 -9.68 -17.28
N ALA A 27 19.23 -10.72 -16.68
CA ALA A 27 20.65 -10.73 -16.32
C ALA A 27 21.59 -10.62 -17.52
N ARG A 28 21.16 -11.11 -18.69
CA ARG A 28 21.97 -11.13 -19.92
C ARG A 28 21.59 -10.04 -20.93
N LEU A 29 20.62 -9.20 -20.58
CA LEU A 29 20.05 -8.21 -21.51
C LEU A 29 20.40 -6.79 -21.06
N ALA A 30 20.67 -5.93 -22.04
CA ALA A 30 20.83 -4.49 -21.79
C ALA A 30 19.49 -3.84 -21.39
N PRO A 31 19.50 -2.85 -20.48
CA PRO A 31 18.31 -2.06 -20.16
C PRO A 31 17.65 -1.46 -21.41
N GLY A 32 16.32 -1.37 -21.39
CA GLY A 32 15.49 -0.84 -22.47
C GLY A 32 14.57 -1.90 -23.07
N VAL A 33 14.40 -1.83 -24.39
CA VAL A 33 13.47 -2.70 -25.16
C VAL A 33 13.77 -4.19 -24.99
N PRO A 34 15.03 -4.68 -25.02
CA PRO A 34 15.30 -6.11 -24.88
C PRO A 34 14.81 -6.69 -23.55
N ARG A 35 15.08 -6.01 -22.43
CA ARG A 35 14.55 -6.43 -21.12
C ARG A 35 13.04 -6.33 -21.05
N LEU A 36 12.43 -5.28 -21.63
CA LEU A 36 10.99 -5.14 -21.64
C LEU A 36 10.34 -6.33 -22.37
N ALA A 37 10.83 -6.65 -23.58
CA ALA A 37 10.34 -7.77 -24.36
C ALA A 37 10.45 -9.10 -23.59
N ALA A 38 11.59 -9.33 -22.94
CA ALA A 38 11.80 -10.54 -22.13
C ALA A 38 10.87 -10.63 -20.89
N LEU A 39 10.43 -9.48 -20.35
CA LEU A 39 9.53 -9.40 -19.21
C LEU A 39 8.04 -9.42 -19.59
N LEU A 40 7.69 -9.27 -20.87
CA LEU A 40 6.29 -9.28 -21.33
C LEU A 40 5.49 -10.51 -20.86
N PRO A 41 6.01 -11.76 -20.90
CA PRO A 41 5.26 -12.91 -20.40
C PRO A 41 4.93 -12.81 -18.92
N VAL A 42 5.84 -12.26 -18.11
CA VAL A 42 5.61 -12.05 -16.68
C VAL A 42 4.59 -10.95 -16.46
N LEU A 43 4.74 -9.80 -17.14
CA LEU A 43 3.81 -8.68 -17.05
C LEU A 43 2.39 -9.06 -17.50
N ALA A 44 2.26 -9.96 -18.48
CA ALA A 44 0.99 -10.50 -18.92
C ALA A 44 0.40 -11.49 -17.89
N LEU A 45 1.21 -12.25 -17.16
CA LEU A 45 0.74 -13.19 -16.15
C LEU A 45 0.20 -12.51 -14.88
N LEU A 46 0.87 -11.45 -14.40
CA LEU A 46 0.57 -10.84 -13.10
C LEU A 46 -0.91 -10.44 -12.89
N PRO A 47 -1.62 -9.85 -13.87
CA PRO A 47 -3.05 -9.54 -13.78
C PRO A 47 -3.96 -10.74 -13.51
N PHE A 48 -3.58 -11.95 -13.91
CA PHE A 48 -4.44 -13.12 -13.78
C PHE A 48 -4.36 -13.78 -12.40
N LEU A 49 -3.23 -13.62 -11.70
CA LEU A 49 -2.99 -14.29 -10.43
C LEU A 49 -3.98 -13.91 -9.31
N PRO A 50 -4.39 -12.64 -9.13
CA PRO A 50 -5.37 -12.28 -8.11
C PRO A 50 -6.73 -12.96 -8.26
N PHE A 51 -7.15 -13.32 -9.48
CA PHE A 51 -8.45 -13.97 -9.71
C PHE A 51 -8.52 -15.41 -9.20
N ALA A 52 -7.39 -16.00 -8.78
CA ALA A 52 -7.38 -17.30 -8.12
C ALA A 52 -8.04 -17.26 -6.73
N PHE A 53 -8.20 -16.08 -6.12
CA PHE A 53 -8.80 -15.89 -4.81
C PHE A 53 -10.29 -15.57 -4.91
N ALA A 54 -11.13 -16.35 -4.23
CA ALA A 54 -12.52 -15.95 -4.02
C ALA A 54 -12.62 -14.88 -2.94
N SER A 55 -11.67 -14.89 -1.98
CA SER A 55 -11.57 -13.90 -0.91
C SER A 55 -11.31 -12.49 -1.43
N ILE A 56 -12.09 -11.52 -0.96
CA ILE A 56 -11.95 -10.10 -1.35
C ILE A 56 -10.61 -9.58 -0.82
N HIS A 57 -10.29 -9.84 0.44
CA HIS A 57 -9.04 -9.39 1.05
C HIS A 57 -7.81 -9.95 0.34
N LEU A 58 -7.74 -11.28 0.12
CA LEU A 58 -6.59 -11.90 -0.54
C LEU A 58 -6.45 -11.44 -2.00
N ARG A 59 -7.56 -11.32 -2.73
CA ARG A 59 -7.58 -10.80 -4.10
C ARG A 59 -7.06 -9.37 -4.16
N THR A 60 -7.51 -8.51 -3.25
CA THR A 60 -7.10 -7.09 -3.18
C THR A 60 -5.61 -6.95 -2.86
N ILE A 61 -5.15 -7.70 -1.86
CA ILE A 61 -3.74 -7.73 -1.43
C ILE A 61 -2.84 -8.21 -2.57
N SER A 62 -3.26 -9.28 -3.26
CA SER A 62 -2.56 -9.85 -4.40
C SER A 62 -2.51 -8.85 -5.56
N ALA A 63 -3.63 -8.20 -5.88
CA ALA A 63 -3.68 -7.18 -6.93
C ALA A 63 -2.78 -5.98 -6.62
N PHE A 64 -2.82 -5.46 -5.39
CA PHE A 64 -1.94 -4.37 -4.96
C PHE A 64 -0.46 -4.75 -5.09
N SER A 65 -0.10 -5.96 -4.67
CA SER A 65 1.29 -6.41 -4.64
C SER A 65 1.82 -6.76 -6.03
N LEU A 66 1.07 -7.55 -6.81
CA LEU A 66 1.50 -8.12 -8.09
C LEU A 66 1.16 -7.22 -9.27
N VAL A 67 -0.09 -6.78 -9.39
CA VAL A 67 -0.55 -6.02 -10.57
C VAL A 67 -0.04 -4.59 -10.52
N TRP A 68 0.04 -4.00 -9.33
CA TRP A 68 0.55 -2.64 -9.20
C TRP A 68 2.05 -2.61 -8.89
N LEU A 69 2.46 -2.98 -7.68
CA LEU A 69 3.84 -2.73 -7.25
C LEU A 69 4.86 -3.57 -8.02
N CYS A 70 4.61 -4.87 -8.18
CA CYS A 70 5.53 -5.77 -8.88
C CYS A 70 5.67 -5.39 -10.36
N ALA A 71 4.55 -5.18 -11.07
CA ALA A 71 4.57 -4.75 -12.46
C ALA A 71 5.38 -3.45 -12.65
N PHE A 72 5.16 -2.45 -11.80
CA PHE A 72 5.89 -1.18 -11.88
C PHE A 72 7.39 -1.36 -11.57
N LYS A 73 7.75 -2.20 -10.60
CA LYS A 73 9.14 -2.53 -10.29
C LYS A 73 9.82 -3.29 -11.44
N LEU A 74 9.11 -4.18 -12.15
CA LEU A 74 9.60 -4.88 -13.33
C LEU A 74 9.77 -3.95 -14.54
N LEU A 75 8.84 -3.01 -14.75
CA LEU A 75 9.00 -1.97 -15.78
C LEU A 75 10.21 -1.07 -15.50
N LEU A 76 10.44 -0.74 -14.23
CA LEU A 76 11.65 -0.03 -13.80
C LEU A 76 12.92 -0.86 -14.05
N LEU A 77 12.90 -2.17 -13.74
CA LEU A 77 14.01 -3.10 -14.04
C LEU A 77 14.31 -3.15 -15.54
N ALA A 78 13.27 -3.18 -16.38
CA ALA A 78 13.41 -3.10 -17.83
C ALA A 78 14.15 -1.82 -18.23
N ALA A 79 13.76 -0.68 -17.67
CA ALA A 79 14.41 0.61 -17.89
C ALA A 79 15.80 0.75 -17.21
N GLY A 80 16.28 -0.26 -16.49
CA GLY A 80 17.55 -0.19 -15.75
C GLY A 80 17.51 0.76 -14.55
N ARG A 81 16.34 0.96 -13.97
CA ARG A 81 16.09 1.86 -12.84
C ARG A 81 15.38 1.11 -11.70
N GLY A 82 15.21 1.79 -10.58
CA GLY A 82 14.42 1.29 -9.45
C GLY A 82 15.19 0.33 -8.55
N PRO A 83 14.49 -0.39 -7.65
CA PRO A 83 15.11 -1.16 -6.58
C PRO A 83 15.55 -2.58 -7.00
N LEU A 84 15.20 -3.03 -8.21
CA LEU A 84 15.50 -4.39 -8.67
C LEU A 84 16.76 -4.39 -9.54
N HIS A 85 17.63 -5.36 -9.29
CA HIS A 85 18.80 -5.62 -10.13
C HIS A 85 19.01 -7.12 -10.32
N PRO A 86 19.38 -7.61 -11.52
CA PRO A 86 19.53 -9.05 -11.77
C PRO A 86 20.62 -9.73 -10.93
N SER A 87 21.61 -8.97 -10.44
CA SER A 87 22.67 -9.49 -9.56
C SER A 87 22.21 -9.78 -8.13
N LEU A 88 21.02 -9.31 -7.72
CA LEU A 88 20.49 -9.61 -6.38
C LEU A 88 20.34 -11.14 -6.20
N PRO A 89 20.53 -11.67 -4.97
CA PRO A 89 20.16 -13.05 -4.67
C PRO A 89 18.69 -13.33 -5.02
N LEU A 90 18.37 -14.53 -5.50
CA LEU A 90 17.04 -14.86 -6.02
C LEU A 90 15.92 -14.55 -5.02
N VAL A 91 16.07 -14.96 -3.76
CA VAL A 91 15.07 -14.74 -2.71
C VAL A 91 14.87 -13.25 -2.46
N ARG A 92 15.96 -12.47 -2.37
CA ARG A 92 15.90 -11.01 -2.21
C ARG A 92 15.25 -10.34 -3.41
N PHE A 93 15.58 -10.76 -4.63
CA PHE A 93 14.95 -10.25 -5.85
C PHE A 93 13.44 -10.52 -5.84
N ALA A 94 13.03 -11.77 -5.57
CA ALA A 94 11.63 -12.16 -5.58
C ALA A 94 10.82 -11.43 -4.50
N ALA A 95 11.33 -11.35 -3.28
CA ALA A 95 10.67 -10.63 -2.19
C ALA A 95 10.58 -9.12 -2.47
N CYS A 96 11.67 -8.48 -2.91
CA CYS A 96 11.65 -7.06 -3.27
C CYS A 96 10.70 -6.76 -4.43
N ALA A 97 10.54 -7.69 -5.37
CA ALA A 97 9.67 -7.52 -6.53
C ALA A 97 8.20 -7.73 -6.16
N ALA A 98 7.86 -8.86 -5.52
CA ALA A 98 6.49 -9.29 -5.30
C ALA A 98 5.83 -8.71 -4.05
N LEU A 99 6.61 -8.33 -3.01
CA LEU A 99 6.05 -7.81 -1.76
C LEU A 99 6.07 -6.27 -1.71
N PRO A 100 5.17 -5.66 -0.94
CA PRO A 100 5.13 -4.21 -0.71
C PRO A 100 6.20 -3.77 0.30
N ILE A 101 7.46 -4.09 0.00
CA ILE A 101 8.61 -3.80 0.85
C ILE A 101 9.63 -2.92 0.14
N LYS A 102 10.40 -2.21 0.95
CA LYS A 102 11.57 -1.46 0.53
C LYS A 102 12.71 -1.79 1.50
N VAL A 103 13.68 -2.54 1.01
CA VAL A 103 14.87 -2.93 1.77
C VAL A 103 15.79 -1.73 1.90
N VAL A 104 16.30 -1.51 3.11
CA VAL A 104 17.33 -0.48 3.36
C VAL A 104 18.66 -1.01 2.83
N ASP A 105 19.28 -0.29 1.90
CA ASP A 105 20.62 -0.63 1.43
C ASP A 105 21.66 -0.24 2.49
N ASP A 106 22.48 -1.20 2.94
CA ASP A 106 23.51 -0.98 3.97
C ASP A 106 24.51 0.13 3.61
N GLU A 107 24.78 0.35 2.31
CA GLU A 107 25.69 1.41 1.84
C GLU A 107 25.18 2.84 2.07
N LYS A 108 23.87 3.05 2.23
CA LYS A 108 23.30 4.38 2.53
C LYS A 108 23.27 4.70 4.03
N ARG A 109 23.73 3.78 4.88
CA ARG A 109 23.89 4.03 6.31
C ARG A 109 25.07 4.99 6.50
N LYS A 110 24.79 6.29 6.60
CA LYS A 110 25.79 7.24 7.12
C LYS A 110 26.28 6.70 8.47
N PRO A 111 27.59 6.67 8.74
CA PRO A 111 28.11 6.25 10.03
C PRO A 111 27.86 7.39 11.02
N THR A 112 26.65 7.48 11.55
CA THR A 112 26.41 8.26 12.76
C THR A 112 26.80 7.39 13.94
N THR A 113 27.79 7.89 14.65
CA THR A 113 28.37 7.37 15.89
C THR A 113 27.34 6.90 16.90
N SER A 114 27.73 5.87 17.64
CA SER A 114 27.13 5.27 18.84
C SER A 114 26.13 4.12 18.63
N THR A 115 26.65 2.92 18.95
CA THR A 115 25.98 1.83 19.71
C THR A 115 24.63 1.31 19.22
N SER A 116 24.65 0.22 18.47
CA SER A 116 24.35 -1.12 19.02
C SER A 116 24.16 -2.13 17.88
N SER A 117 24.99 -3.16 17.91
CA SER A 117 24.84 -4.39 17.16
C SER A 117 23.71 -5.25 17.75
N SER A 118 22.47 -4.77 17.66
CA SER A 118 21.29 -5.53 18.12
C SER A 118 20.06 -5.24 17.26
N SER A 119 20.07 -5.66 16.01
CA SER A 119 18.91 -5.55 15.09
C SER A 119 18.48 -6.92 14.55
N ARG A 120 18.26 -7.88 15.45
CA ARG A 120 17.54 -9.14 15.12
C ARG A 120 16.25 -9.32 15.92
N ARG A 121 15.94 -8.44 16.87
CA ARG A 121 14.68 -8.45 17.61
C ARG A 121 13.91 -7.18 17.32
N LEU A 122 12.63 -7.30 16.99
CA LEU A 122 11.72 -6.16 16.96
C LEU A 122 11.75 -5.51 18.35
N ALA A 123 12.03 -4.21 18.40
CA ALA A 123 12.05 -3.48 19.67
C ALA A 123 10.70 -3.69 20.40
N PRO A 124 10.67 -3.95 21.72
CA PRO A 124 9.43 -4.18 22.46
C PRO A 124 8.39 -3.06 22.25
N ALA A 125 8.85 -1.81 22.14
CA ALA A 125 8.01 -0.65 21.84
C ALA A 125 7.33 -0.73 20.46
N PHE A 126 7.99 -1.32 19.45
CA PHE A 126 7.42 -1.53 18.13
C PHE A 126 6.32 -2.59 18.19
N VAL A 127 6.58 -3.73 18.84
CA VAL A 127 5.59 -4.79 19.03
C VAL A 127 4.37 -4.27 19.80
N LEU A 128 4.59 -3.52 20.88
CA LEU A 128 3.52 -2.91 21.67
C LEU A 128 2.69 -1.91 20.84
N SER A 129 3.33 -1.09 20.02
CA SER A 129 2.62 -0.13 19.16
C SER A 129 1.71 -0.83 18.15
N TYR A 130 2.18 -1.92 17.52
CA TYR A 130 1.36 -2.68 16.57
C TYR A 130 0.27 -3.50 17.27
N ALA A 131 0.54 -4.05 18.45
CA ALA A 131 -0.50 -4.68 19.27
C ALA A 131 -1.60 -3.68 19.65
N ALA A 132 -1.24 -2.46 20.05
CA ALA A 132 -2.19 -1.39 20.33
C ALA A 132 -3.01 -1.00 19.08
N LYS A 133 -2.36 -0.84 17.92
CA LYS A 133 -3.06 -0.58 16.65
C LYS A 133 -4.03 -1.71 16.28
N ALA A 134 -3.64 -2.97 16.48
CA ALA A 134 -4.49 -4.13 16.25
C ALA A 134 -5.70 -4.15 17.19
N ALA A 135 -5.49 -3.82 18.48
CA ALA A 135 -6.59 -3.70 19.45
C ALA A 135 -7.56 -2.57 19.09
N VAL A 136 -7.06 -1.40 18.68
CA VAL A 136 -7.90 -0.30 18.20
C VAL A 136 -8.65 -0.70 16.94
N PHE A 137 -8.00 -1.40 16.01
CA PHE A 137 -8.66 -1.88 14.80
C PHE A 137 -9.79 -2.87 15.12
N ALA A 138 -9.55 -3.82 16.03
CA ALA A 138 -10.58 -4.75 16.50
C ALA A 138 -11.76 -4.01 17.13
N ALA A 139 -11.49 -3.01 17.98
CA ALA A 139 -12.54 -2.17 18.58
C ALA A 139 -13.34 -1.40 17.51
N LEU A 140 -12.69 -0.86 16.47
CA LEU A 140 -13.38 -0.22 15.35
C LEU A 140 -14.23 -1.21 14.55
N VAL A 141 -13.76 -2.44 14.34
CA VAL A 141 -14.55 -3.49 13.69
C VAL A 141 -15.81 -3.79 14.51
N SER A 142 -15.68 -3.98 15.83
CA SER A 142 -16.83 -4.21 16.72
C SER A 142 -17.79 -3.03 16.77
N ALA A 143 -17.29 -1.80 16.70
CA ALA A 143 -18.10 -0.59 16.75
C ALA A 143 -18.80 -0.26 15.41
N ARG A 144 -18.59 -1.05 14.34
CA ARG A 144 -19.25 -0.82 13.04
C ARG A 144 -20.77 -0.89 13.11
N CYS A 145 -21.33 -1.69 14.02
CA CYS A 145 -22.79 -1.78 14.19
C CYS A 145 -23.43 -0.43 14.57
N TYR A 146 -22.66 0.48 15.16
CA TYR A 146 -23.10 1.83 15.53
C TYR A 146 -22.90 2.86 14.42
N ARG A 147 -22.29 2.49 13.27
CA ARG A 147 -21.92 3.42 12.19
C ARG A 147 -23.12 4.20 11.68
N GLU A 148 -24.28 3.57 11.54
CA GLU A 148 -25.51 4.21 11.03
C GLU A 148 -26.06 5.29 11.97
N GLY A 149 -25.77 5.20 13.27
CA GLY A 149 -26.19 6.18 14.28
C GLY A 149 -25.18 7.31 14.52
N MET A 150 -24.02 7.30 13.84
CA MET A 150 -22.98 8.31 14.04
C MET A 150 -23.31 9.60 13.28
N PRO A 151 -22.99 10.78 13.84
CA PRO A 151 -23.08 12.02 13.08
C PRO A 151 -22.09 12.00 11.90
N ALA A 152 -22.41 12.72 10.82
CA ALA A 152 -21.66 12.64 9.56
C ALA A 152 -20.14 12.85 9.72
N TYR A 153 -19.70 13.79 10.55
CA TYR A 153 -18.28 14.03 10.80
C TYR A 153 -17.59 12.84 11.50
N ALA A 154 -18.31 12.12 12.36
CA ALA A 154 -17.78 10.96 13.07
C ALA A 154 -17.67 9.76 12.13
N VAL A 155 -18.62 9.58 11.20
CA VAL A 155 -18.53 8.55 10.14
C VAL A 155 -17.28 8.75 9.29
N VAL A 156 -17.00 9.99 8.90
CA VAL A 156 -15.81 10.35 8.10
C VAL A 156 -14.51 10.03 8.85
N ALA A 157 -14.44 10.36 10.14
CA ALA A 157 -13.29 10.03 10.97
C ALA A 157 -13.14 8.52 11.19
N PHE A 158 -14.26 7.82 11.39
CA PHE A 158 -14.33 6.38 11.60
C PHE A 158 -13.84 5.61 10.36
N ASP A 159 -14.38 5.91 9.17
CA ASP A 159 -14.01 5.25 7.92
C ASP A 159 -12.54 5.52 7.57
N GLY A 160 -12.06 6.75 7.79
CA GLY A 160 -10.65 7.11 7.60
C GLY A 160 -9.71 6.35 8.54
N ALA A 161 -10.05 6.27 9.84
CA ALA A 161 -9.26 5.51 10.82
C ALA A 161 -9.26 4.01 10.50
N HIS A 162 -10.40 3.48 10.09
CA HIS A 162 -10.56 2.08 9.70
C HIS A 162 -9.63 1.71 8.54
N VAL A 163 -9.66 2.47 7.44
CA VAL A 163 -8.81 2.19 6.27
C VAL A 163 -7.33 2.36 6.59
N TYR A 164 -6.97 3.41 7.35
CA TYR A 164 -5.59 3.60 7.78
C TYR A 164 -5.07 2.40 8.58
N LEU A 165 -5.80 1.96 9.60
CA LEU A 165 -5.35 0.85 10.46
C LEU A 165 -5.34 -0.48 9.71
N MET A 166 -6.35 -0.75 8.88
CA MET A 166 -6.38 -1.94 8.03
C MET A 166 -5.15 -2.01 7.13
N LEU A 167 -4.84 -0.93 6.42
CA LEU A 167 -3.71 -0.88 5.48
C LEU A 167 -2.36 -0.93 6.20
N GLU A 168 -2.22 -0.22 7.32
CA GLU A 168 -1.03 -0.22 8.18
C GLU A 168 -0.73 -1.62 8.73
N LEU A 169 -1.72 -2.31 9.29
CA LEU A 169 -1.56 -3.66 9.85
C LEU A 169 -1.21 -4.67 8.76
N PHE A 170 -1.86 -4.58 7.59
CA PHE A 170 -1.56 -5.44 6.45
C PHE A 170 -0.14 -5.23 5.93
N LEU A 171 0.27 -3.98 5.69
CA LEU A 171 1.60 -3.70 5.18
C LEU A 171 2.70 -4.05 6.18
N ALA A 172 2.44 -3.84 7.48
CA ALA A 172 3.37 -4.21 8.53
C ALA A 172 3.54 -5.72 8.68
N SER A 173 2.47 -6.52 8.50
CA SER A 173 2.58 -7.98 8.53
C SER A 173 3.38 -8.51 7.34
N ALA A 174 3.17 -7.97 6.14
CA ALA A 174 3.98 -8.29 4.96
C ALA A 174 5.46 -7.93 5.16
N ALA A 175 5.73 -6.77 5.76
CA ALA A 175 7.08 -6.34 6.10
C ALA A 175 7.73 -7.24 7.17
N ALA A 176 6.99 -7.63 8.21
CA ALA A 176 7.48 -8.53 9.25
C ALA A 176 7.86 -9.90 8.66
N ALA A 177 7.00 -10.48 7.81
CA ALA A 177 7.30 -11.73 7.11
C ALA A 177 8.56 -11.60 6.23
N ALA A 178 8.68 -10.51 5.48
CA ALA A 178 9.86 -10.26 4.66
C ALA A 178 11.14 -10.06 5.48
N ARG A 179 11.08 -9.43 6.66
CA ARG A 179 12.24 -9.31 7.57
C ARG A 179 12.74 -10.67 8.03
N VAL A 180 11.83 -11.60 8.35
CA VAL A 180 12.20 -12.97 8.75
C VAL A 180 12.87 -13.72 7.60
N VAL A 181 12.33 -13.59 6.38
CA VAL A 181 12.85 -14.31 5.20
C VAL A 181 14.17 -13.71 4.70
N LEU A 182 14.30 -12.38 4.69
CA LEU A 182 15.46 -11.69 4.11
C LEU A 182 16.57 -11.36 5.11
N GLY A 183 16.26 -11.37 6.41
CA GLY A 183 17.18 -10.90 7.46
C GLY A 183 17.61 -9.44 7.29
N ALA A 184 16.82 -8.63 6.59
CA ALA A 184 17.16 -7.26 6.21
C ALA A 184 16.22 -6.24 6.85
N GLU A 185 16.76 -5.06 7.18
CA GLU A 185 15.96 -3.94 7.65
C GLU A 185 15.10 -3.37 6.52
N LEU A 186 13.84 -3.06 6.84
CA LEU A 186 12.86 -2.55 5.88
C LEU A 186 12.40 -1.16 6.30
N GLU A 187 12.26 -0.26 5.32
CA GLU A 187 11.65 1.05 5.55
C GLU A 187 10.19 0.91 6.02
N PRO A 188 9.72 1.80 6.91
CA PRO A 188 8.33 1.82 7.33
C PRO A 188 7.40 2.17 6.15
N GLN A 189 6.19 1.63 6.16
CA GLN A 189 5.20 1.89 5.11
C GLN A 189 4.40 3.16 5.34
N PHE A 190 4.31 3.62 6.59
CA PHE A 190 3.69 4.90 6.96
C PHE A 190 4.58 5.65 7.95
N ASP A 191 4.53 6.98 7.92
CA ASP A 191 5.14 7.86 8.93
C ASP A 191 4.10 8.82 9.51
N ARG A 192 3.35 8.33 10.50
CA ARG A 192 2.41 9.13 11.32
C ARG A 192 1.58 10.10 10.46
N PRO A 193 0.74 9.60 9.53
CA PRO A 193 0.01 10.43 8.57
C PRO A 193 -0.93 11.45 9.22
N TYR A 194 -1.40 11.16 10.43
CA TYR A 194 -2.19 12.07 11.26
C TYR A 194 -1.42 13.32 11.75
N LEU A 195 -0.10 13.42 11.50
CA LEU A 195 0.71 14.60 11.77
C LEU A 195 1.02 15.42 10.50
N ALA A 196 0.44 15.08 9.36
CA ALA A 196 0.66 15.80 8.12
C ALA A 196 0.22 17.26 8.26
N THR A 197 1.04 18.21 7.83
CA THR A 197 0.69 19.65 7.84
C THR A 197 0.29 20.18 6.47
N SER A 198 0.38 19.35 5.44
CA SER A 198 -0.03 19.69 4.08
C SER A 198 -0.30 18.45 3.23
N LEU A 199 -0.92 18.62 2.06
CA LEU A 199 -1.24 17.51 1.17
C LEU A 199 0.02 16.90 0.56
N ALA A 200 1.01 17.75 0.25
CA ALA A 200 2.30 17.29 -0.24
C ALA A 200 3.05 16.44 0.81
N ASP A 201 2.93 16.81 2.10
CA ASP A 201 3.51 16.04 3.22
C ASP A 201 2.77 14.71 3.43
N PHE A 202 1.43 14.75 3.43
CA PHE A 202 0.59 13.56 3.59
C PHE A 202 0.91 12.49 2.53
N TRP A 203 0.71 12.82 1.24
CA TRP A 203 0.86 11.86 0.14
C TRP A 203 2.31 11.52 -0.19
N GLY A 204 3.24 12.44 0.03
CA GLY A 204 4.63 12.27 -0.40
C GLY A 204 5.54 11.63 0.65
N ARG A 205 5.21 11.73 1.93
CA ARG A 205 6.14 11.41 3.04
C ARG A 205 5.53 10.60 4.18
N ARG A 206 4.21 10.47 4.26
CA ARG A 206 3.57 9.87 5.43
C ARG A 206 2.58 8.75 5.13
N TRP A 207 1.89 8.83 3.99
CA TRP A 207 0.88 7.86 3.58
C TRP A 207 1.44 6.87 2.57
N ASN A 208 1.31 5.56 2.87
CA ASN A 208 1.65 4.43 2.00
C ASN A 208 2.91 4.67 1.14
N LEU A 209 4.07 4.74 1.79
CA LEU A 209 5.36 5.08 1.19
C LEU A 209 5.81 4.14 0.07
N MET A 210 5.20 2.96 -0.06
CA MET A 210 5.47 2.03 -1.15
C MET A 210 4.97 2.56 -2.49
N VAL A 211 3.84 3.27 -2.51
CA VAL A 211 3.24 3.83 -3.73
C VAL A 211 4.09 4.99 -4.30
N PRO A 212 4.44 6.05 -3.53
CA PRO A 212 5.38 7.06 -4.00
C PRO A 212 6.75 6.49 -4.36
N ALA A 213 7.22 5.44 -3.69
CA ALA A 213 8.50 4.80 -4.01
C ALA A 213 8.54 4.19 -5.42
N VAL A 214 7.41 3.68 -5.93
CA VAL A 214 7.32 3.18 -7.31
C VAL A 214 6.94 4.28 -8.30
N LEU A 215 5.95 5.11 -7.99
CA LEU A 215 5.46 6.16 -8.90
C LEU A 215 6.48 7.27 -9.14
N ARG A 216 7.34 7.58 -8.16
CA ARG A 216 8.35 8.62 -8.31
C ARG A 216 9.33 8.32 -9.44
N PRO A 217 10.02 7.18 -9.47
CA PRO A 217 10.92 6.83 -10.56
C PRO A 217 10.20 6.40 -11.85
N SER A 218 8.99 5.83 -11.80
CA SER A 218 8.31 5.32 -12.99
C SER A 218 7.51 6.38 -13.75
N VAL A 219 6.91 7.35 -13.05
CA VAL A 219 6.00 8.35 -13.65
C VAL A 219 6.49 9.77 -13.40
N TYR A 220 6.65 10.16 -12.13
CA TYR A 220 6.93 11.56 -11.77
C TYR A 220 8.24 12.07 -12.39
N LEU A 221 9.35 11.36 -12.21
CA LEU A 221 10.66 11.80 -12.71
C LEU A 221 10.71 11.88 -14.24
N PRO A 222 10.28 10.86 -15.01
CA PRO A 222 10.24 10.93 -16.47
C PRO A 222 9.37 12.08 -17.01
N VAL A 223 8.16 12.25 -16.48
CA VAL A 223 7.25 13.31 -16.94
C VAL A 223 7.78 14.68 -16.53
N ARG A 224 8.30 14.83 -15.30
CA ARG A 224 8.91 16.07 -14.83
C ARG A 224 10.08 16.50 -15.72
N ALA A 225 10.93 15.57 -16.14
CA ALA A 225 12.09 15.88 -16.96
C ALA A 225 11.72 16.51 -18.31
N ARG A 226 10.53 16.21 -18.84
CA ARG A 226 10.05 16.71 -20.15
C ARG A 226 9.06 17.86 -20.03
N HIS A 227 8.21 17.86 -19.00
CA HIS A 227 7.03 18.74 -18.91
C HIS A 227 6.96 19.54 -17.60
N GLY A 228 8.00 19.49 -16.77
CA GLY A 228 8.09 20.26 -15.53
C GLY A 228 7.43 19.61 -14.31
N ALA A 229 7.68 20.20 -13.14
CA ALA A 229 7.32 19.59 -11.86
C ALA A 229 5.80 19.42 -11.66
N ALA A 230 4.99 20.38 -12.12
CA ALA A 230 3.53 20.32 -12.02
C ALA A 230 2.94 19.15 -12.82
N ALA A 231 3.35 19.01 -14.09
CA ALA A 231 2.93 17.88 -14.94
C ALA A 231 3.35 16.54 -14.36
N GLY A 232 4.56 16.46 -13.78
CA GLY A 232 5.01 15.25 -13.09
C GLY A 232 4.12 14.86 -11.91
N VAL A 233 3.70 15.84 -11.09
CA VAL A 233 2.78 15.58 -9.96
C VAL A 233 1.42 15.14 -10.50
N ALA A 234 0.84 15.88 -11.45
CA ALA A 234 -0.45 15.55 -12.03
C ALA A 234 -0.47 14.14 -12.63
N ALA A 235 0.56 13.76 -13.39
CA ALA A 235 0.69 12.42 -13.96
C ALA A 235 0.82 11.34 -12.89
N ALA A 236 1.60 11.55 -11.83
CA ALA A 236 1.74 10.57 -10.75
C ALA A 236 0.41 10.33 -10.01
N PHE A 237 -0.35 11.39 -9.74
CA PHE A 237 -1.66 11.27 -9.11
C PHE A 237 -2.71 10.65 -10.05
N LEU A 238 -2.69 10.99 -11.35
CA LEU A 238 -3.57 10.37 -12.33
C LEU A 238 -3.32 8.86 -12.46
N VAL A 239 -2.06 8.44 -12.61
CA VAL A 239 -1.70 7.02 -12.66
C VAL A 239 -2.05 6.32 -11.35
N SER A 240 -1.87 6.98 -10.19
CA SER A 240 -2.34 6.46 -8.91
C SER A 240 -3.85 6.23 -8.92
N GLY A 241 -4.63 7.21 -9.40
CA GLY A 241 -6.09 7.11 -9.49
C GLY A 241 -6.57 5.95 -10.36
N LEU A 242 -6.00 5.84 -11.57
CA LEU A 242 -6.30 4.74 -12.48
C LEU A 242 -5.97 3.37 -11.88
N MET A 243 -4.83 3.25 -11.18
CA MET A 243 -4.49 2.01 -10.49
C MET A 243 -5.46 1.69 -9.35
N HIS A 244 -6.01 2.69 -8.66
CA HIS A 244 -7.05 2.44 -7.66
C HIS A 244 -8.38 2.02 -8.27
N GLU A 245 -8.78 2.51 -9.45
CA GLU A 245 -9.93 1.97 -10.19
C GLU A 245 -9.71 0.50 -10.54
N VAL A 246 -8.50 0.15 -10.99
CA VAL A 246 -8.12 -1.25 -11.23
C VAL A 246 -8.24 -2.08 -9.94
N LEU A 247 -7.76 -1.58 -8.80
CA LEU A 247 -7.92 -2.28 -7.53
C LEU A 247 -9.40 -2.42 -7.12
N PHE A 248 -10.22 -1.39 -7.34
CA PHE A 248 -11.65 -1.44 -7.09
C PHE A 248 -12.33 -2.50 -7.95
N TYR A 249 -11.94 -2.63 -9.21
CA TYR A 249 -12.39 -3.74 -10.06
C TYR A 249 -11.99 -5.09 -9.50
N TYR A 250 -10.75 -5.27 -9.01
CA TYR A 250 -10.38 -6.52 -8.33
C TYR A 250 -11.16 -6.73 -7.04
N ILE A 251 -11.60 -5.68 -6.35
CA ILE A 251 -12.41 -5.82 -5.14
C ILE A 251 -13.82 -6.28 -5.50
N THR A 252 -14.50 -5.57 -6.40
CA THR A 252 -15.93 -5.77 -6.72
C THR A 252 -16.20 -6.83 -7.77
N LEU A 253 -15.25 -7.10 -8.66
CA LEU A 253 -15.41 -7.86 -9.91
C LEU A 253 -16.52 -7.33 -10.84
N ASP A 254 -16.96 -6.09 -10.60
CA ASP A 254 -18.02 -5.44 -11.35
C ASP A 254 -17.46 -4.19 -12.05
N PRO A 255 -17.39 -4.19 -13.40
CA PRO A 255 -17.00 -3.00 -14.17
C PRO A 255 -17.93 -1.79 -13.95
N GLY A 256 -19.19 -2.01 -13.55
CA GLY A 256 -20.12 -0.95 -13.21
C GLY A 256 -19.72 -0.15 -11.97
N CYS A 257 -18.87 -0.72 -11.12
CA CYS A 257 -18.36 -0.05 -9.91
C CYS A 257 -17.13 0.84 -10.17
N THR A 258 -16.51 0.77 -11.36
CA THR A 258 -15.39 1.64 -11.75
C THR A 258 -15.89 2.88 -12.48
N THR A 259 -16.48 3.82 -11.72
CA THR A 259 -17.13 5.02 -12.27
C THR A 259 -16.16 6.17 -12.58
N GLY A 260 -14.88 6.04 -12.22
CA GLY A 260 -13.89 7.11 -12.37
C GLY A 260 -13.83 8.08 -11.19
N GLU A 261 -14.72 7.94 -10.20
CA GLU A 261 -14.76 8.79 -9.01
C GLU A 261 -13.51 8.67 -8.15
N VAL A 262 -12.93 7.46 -8.05
CA VAL A 262 -11.68 7.26 -7.31
C VAL A 262 -10.52 7.91 -8.07
N THR A 263 -10.52 7.84 -9.40
CA THR A 263 -9.56 8.62 -10.20
C THR A 263 -9.73 10.12 -9.99
N ALA A 264 -10.96 10.63 -9.95
CA ALA A 264 -11.26 12.03 -9.68
C ALA A 264 -10.76 12.47 -8.31
N PHE A 265 -10.88 11.63 -7.27
CA PHE A 265 -10.29 11.87 -5.95
C PHE A 265 -8.79 12.13 -6.06
N PHE A 266 -8.02 11.22 -6.65
CA PHE A 266 -6.57 11.41 -6.77
C PHE A 266 -6.21 12.59 -7.67
N ALA A 267 -6.93 12.81 -8.78
CA ALA A 267 -6.70 13.96 -9.65
C ALA A 267 -6.90 15.30 -8.92
N LEU A 268 -7.97 15.42 -8.12
CA LEU A 268 -8.24 16.59 -7.28
C LEU A 268 -7.09 16.82 -6.28
N HIS A 269 -6.67 15.77 -5.57
CA HIS A 269 -5.54 15.87 -4.63
C HIS A 269 -4.24 16.27 -5.33
N GLY A 270 -3.98 15.74 -6.53
CA GLY A 270 -2.84 16.12 -7.35
C GLY A 270 -2.86 17.60 -7.74
N ALA A 271 -4.02 18.10 -8.18
CA ALA A 271 -4.23 19.51 -8.49
C ALA A 271 -4.01 20.40 -7.25
N CYS A 272 -4.55 20.01 -6.10
CA CYS A 272 -4.34 20.73 -4.84
C CYS A 272 -2.87 20.74 -4.41
N VAL A 273 -2.11 19.64 -4.59
CA VAL A 273 -0.67 19.61 -4.31
C VAL A 273 0.12 20.54 -5.25
N VAL A 274 -0.26 20.60 -6.54
CA VAL A 274 0.34 21.55 -7.49
C VAL A 274 0.04 22.99 -7.09
N ALA A 275 -1.22 23.29 -6.75
CA ALA A 275 -1.65 24.60 -6.29
C ALA A 275 -0.94 25.02 -4.99
N GLU A 276 -0.81 24.09 -4.02
CA GLU A 276 -0.08 24.30 -2.76
C GLU A 276 1.38 24.70 -3.03
N ARG A 277 2.07 23.97 -3.91
CA ARG A 277 3.46 24.27 -4.27
C ARG A 277 3.59 25.61 -5.01
N TRP A 278 2.72 25.85 -5.98
CA TRP A 278 2.71 27.10 -6.73
C TRP A 278 2.46 28.30 -5.81
N TRP A 279 1.51 28.20 -4.88
CA TRP A 279 1.22 29.25 -3.90
C TRP A 279 2.44 29.54 -3.01
N LEU A 280 3.09 28.50 -2.50
CA LEU A 280 4.29 28.64 -1.67
C LEU A 280 5.47 29.25 -2.45
N GLU A 281 5.64 28.88 -3.72
CA GLU A 281 6.64 29.46 -4.60
C GLU A 281 6.35 30.93 -4.90
N GLU A 282 5.10 31.28 -5.20
CA GLU A 282 4.69 32.65 -5.49
C GLU A 282 4.80 33.56 -4.27
N ALA A 283 4.38 33.09 -3.09
CA ALA A 283 4.53 33.82 -1.84
C ALA A 283 6.01 34.13 -1.53
N ARG A 284 6.92 33.19 -1.84
CA ARG A 284 8.37 33.44 -1.74
C ARG A 284 8.85 34.45 -2.78
N ARG A 285 8.44 34.31 -4.04
CA ARG A 285 8.83 35.22 -5.14
C ARG A 285 8.43 36.67 -4.85
N ARG A 286 7.21 36.88 -4.34
CA ARG A 286 6.68 38.21 -3.99
C ARG A 286 7.11 38.72 -2.62
N ALA A 287 7.99 37.99 -1.92
CA ALA A 287 8.38 38.27 -0.54
C ALA A 287 7.18 38.52 0.39
N TRP A 288 6.05 37.85 0.14
CA TRP A 288 4.89 37.96 1.01
C TRP A 288 5.26 37.43 2.39
N ARG A 289 5.00 38.22 3.43
CA ARG A 289 5.12 37.80 4.83
C ARG A 289 3.98 36.85 5.22
N TRP A 290 3.81 35.78 4.44
CA TRP A 290 2.85 34.73 4.74
C TRP A 290 3.30 34.00 6.01
N ARG A 291 2.52 34.13 7.08
CA ARG A 291 2.71 33.32 8.28
C ARG A 291 1.97 32.01 8.07
N ALA A 292 2.72 30.92 7.97
CA ALA A 292 2.11 29.60 7.92
C ALA A 292 1.20 29.41 9.15
N PRO A 293 0.01 28.79 8.98
CA PRO A 293 -0.85 28.46 10.11
C PRO A 293 -0.09 27.62 11.14
N ARG A 294 -0.49 27.74 12.41
CA ARG A 294 0.05 26.90 13.48
C ARG A 294 -0.06 25.43 13.07
N ARG A 295 0.96 24.61 13.38
CA ARG A 295 1.03 23.20 12.95
C ARG A 295 -0.27 22.43 13.18
N ALA A 296 -0.87 22.56 14.37
CA ALA A 296 -2.13 21.91 14.71
C ALA A 296 -3.28 22.29 13.77
N VAL A 297 -3.39 23.57 13.40
CA VAL A 297 -4.41 24.06 12.45
C VAL A 297 -4.16 23.51 11.06
N ALA A 298 -2.91 23.55 10.59
CA ALA A 298 -2.53 23.00 9.30
C ALA A 298 -2.84 21.49 9.20
N THR A 299 -2.57 20.75 10.29
CA THR A 299 -2.89 19.33 10.39
C THR A 299 -4.39 19.07 10.39
N ALA A 300 -5.15 19.79 11.21
CA ALA A 300 -6.60 19.65 11.23
C ALA A 300 -7.22 19.93 9.85
N MET A 301 -6.78 21.00 9.17
CA MET A 301 -7.23 21.33 7.81
C MET A 301 -6.86 20.24 6.80
N THR A 302 -5.63 19.72 6.86
CA THR A 302 -5.16 18.68 5.94
C THR A 302 -5.97 17.40 6.13
N LEU A 303 -6.18 16.97 7.38
CA LEU A 303 -6.95 15.76 7.67
C LEU A 303 -8.42 15.94 7.30
N ALA A 304 -9.05 17.06 7.67
CA ALA A 304 -10.43 17.35 7.31
C ALA A 304 -10.64 17.34 5.79
N PHE A 305 -9.71 17.93 5.04
CA PHE A 305 -9.75 17.88 3.58
C PHE A 305 -9.65 16.45 3.06
N VAL A 306 -8.62 15.69 3.47
CA VAL A 306 -8.40 14.30 3.01
C VAL A 306 -9.56 13.38 3.37
N THR A 307 -10.07 13.46 4.60
CA THR A 307 -11.18 12.59 5.02
C THR A 307 -12.48 13.01 4.38
N GLY A 308 -12.75 14.32 4.22
CA GLY A 308 -13.96 14.83 3.58
C GLY A 308 -14.04 14.49 2.09
N THR A 309 -12.96 14.72 1.33
CA THR A 309 -12.89 14.29 -0.08
C THR A 309 -12.88 12.78 -0.19
N GLY A 310 -12.28 12.06 0.77
CA GLY A 310 -12.30 10.61 0.84
C GLY A 310 -13.71 10.07 1.01
N SER A 311 -14.50 10.61 1.94
CA SER A 311 -15.90 10.19 2.10
C SER A 311 -16.74 10.46 0.86
N TRP A 312 -16.48 11.56 0.16
CA TRP A 312 -17.24 11.96 -1.01
C TRP A 312 -16.90 11.14 -2.26
N LEU A 313 -15.62 11.01 -2.60
CA LEU A 313 -15.20 10.46 -3.90
C LEU A 313 -14.59 9.05 -3.80
N PHE A 314 -14.06 8.67 -2.63
CA PHE A 314 -13.40 7.37 -2.45
C PHE A 314 -14.35 6.33 -1.83
N PHE A 315 -15.08 6.69 -0.77
CA PHE A 315 -15.98 5.77 -0.08
C PHE A 315 -17.39 5.72 -0.66
N ALA A 316 -17.87 6.78 -1.32
CA ALA A 316 -19.21 6.77 -1.90
C ALA A 316 -19.45 5.66 -2.94
N PRO A 317 -18.48 5.28 -3.80
CA PRO A 317 -18.62 4.08 -4.63
C PRO A 317 -18.70 2.78 -3.82
N VAL A 318 -17.90 2.66 -2.75
CA VAL A 318 -17.86 1.47 -1.87
C VAL A 318 -19.20 1.26 -1.18
N THR A 319 -19.82 2.32 -0.66
CA THR A 319 -21.10 2.23 0.03
C THR A 319 -22.27 2.00 -0.93
N ARG A 320 -22.25 2.62 -2.13
CA ARG A 320 -23.30 2.39 -3.14
C ARG A 320 -23.31 0.98 -3.70
N SER A 321 -22.14 0.36 -3.84
CA SER A 321 -22.01 -1.02 -4.34
C SER A 321 -22.33 -2.09 -3.29
N GLY A 322 -22.55 -1.71 -2.02
CA GLY A 322 -22.72 -2.66 -0.92
C GLY A 322 -21.44 -3.43 -0.57
N LEU A 323 -20.30 -2.98 -1.09
CA LEU A 323 -19.00 -3.60 -0.88
C LEU A 323 -18.58 -3.56 0.59
N ASP A 324 -18.99 -2.52 1.32
CA ASP A 324 -18.83 -2.42 2.76
C ASP A 324 -19.44 -3.62 3.50
N LYS A 325 -20.64 -4.06 3.08
CA LYS A 325 -21.31 -5.24 3.64
C LYS A 325 -20.60 -6.54 3.28
N ALA A 326 -20.15 -6.68 2.04
CA ALA A 326 -19.42 -7.86 1.59
C ALA A 326 -18.08 -8.05 2.33
N ILE A 327 -17.35 -6.96 2.57
CA ILE A 327 -16.12 -6.97 3.37
C ILE A 327 -16.40 -7.35 4.82
N VAL A 328 -17.47 -6.84 5.42
CA VAL A 328 -17.86 -7.19 6.80
C VAL A 328 -18.23 -8.68 6.90
N ALA A 329 -19.03 -9.19 5.96
CA ALA A 329 -19.42 -10.59 5.94
C ALA A 329 -18.21 -11.54 5.82
N GLU A 330 -17.19 -11.17 5.04
CA GLU A 330 -15.95 -11.95 4.94
C GLU A 330 -15.17 -11.95 6.28
N CYS A 331 -15.06 -10.79 6.94
CA CYS A 331 -14.42 -10.68 8.25
C CYS A 331 -15.16 -11.51 9.32
N GLU A 332 -16.49 -11.44 9.36
CA GLU A 332 -17.32 -12.22 10.29
C GLU A 332 -17.18 -13.72 10.04
N GLY A 333 -17.19 -14.16 8.77
CA GLY A 333 -16.96 -15.55 8.41
C GLY A 333 -15.57 -16.06 8.81
N PHE A 334 -14.54 -15.22 8.70
CA PHE A 334 -13.19 -15.56 9.15
C PHE A 334 -13.10 -15.68 10.67
N MET A 335 -13.71 -14.76 11.42
CA MET A 335 -13.75 -14.81 12.89
C MET A 335 -14.49 -16.05 13.41
N ALA A 336 -15.66 -16.35 12.85
CA ALA A 336 -16.42 -17.55 13.21
C ALA A 336 -15.63 -18.84 12.97
N PHE A 337 -14.87 -18.89 11.87
CA PHE A 337 -13.96 -20.00 11.60
C PHE A 337 -12.84 -20.13 12.66
N LEU A 338 -12.22 -19.01 13.06
CA LEU A 338 -11.18 -19.02 14.09
C LEU A 338 -11.72 -19.49 15.45
N GLU A 339 -12.94 -19.07 15.80
CA GLU A 339 -13.62 -19.53 17.01
C GLU A 339 -13.87 -21.05 16.96
N GLU A 340 -14.38 -21.56 15.84
CA GLU A 340 -14.61 -23.00 15.64
C GLU A 340 -13.30 -23.80 15.71
N ALA A 341 -12.23 -23.31 15.08
CA ALA A 341 -10.91 -23.93 15.11
C ALA A 341 -10.31 -23.91 16.53
N GLY A 342 -10.46 -22.80 17.26
CA GLY A 342 -10.07 -22.67 18.65
C GLY A 342 -10.83 -23.66 19.55
N TRP A 343 -12.13 -23.82 19.32
CA TRP A 343 -12.96 -24.80 20.04
C TRP A 343 -12.50 -26.23 19.80
N LYS A 344 -12.24 -26.59 18.53
CA LYS A 344 -11.73 -27.92 18.17
C LYS A 344 -10.35 -28.19 18.75
N ALA A 345 -9.45 -27.21 18.75
CA ALA A 345 -8.13 -27.33 19.36
C ALA A 345 -8.22 -27.49 20.88
N ALA A 346 -9.08 -26.71 21.54
CA ALA A 346 -9.33 -26.82 22.98
C ALA A 346 -9.97 -28.16 23.36
N ALA A 347 -10.89 -28.69 22.54
CA ALA A 347 -11.50 -30.00 22.72
C ALA A 347 -10.47 -31.13 22.52
N ALA A 348 -9.62 -31.04 21.50
CA ALA A 348 -8.53 -32.00 21.27
C ALA A 348 -7.50 -32.00 22.42
N ALA A 349 -7.17 -30.81 22.96
CA ALA A 349 -6.27 -30.70 24.10
C ALA A 349 -6.85 -31.32 25.39
N ARG A 350 -8.18 -31.37 25.54
CA ARG A 350 -8.86 -32.04 26.66
C ARG A 350 -8.95 -33.57 26.52
N LEU A 351 -8.67 -34.12 25.33
CA LEU A 351 -8.72 -35.55 25.03
C LEU A 351 -7.34 -36.23 25.07
N LEU A 352 -6.26 -35.47 25.28
CA LEU A 352 -4.93 -36.03 25.52
C LEU A 352 -4.83 -36.51 26.99
N PRO A 353 -4.53 -37.79 27.25
CA PRO A 353 -4.30 -38.26 28.62
C PRO A 353 -3.05 -37.61 29.20
N SER A 354 -3.15 -37.17 30.46
CA SER A 354 -2.07 -36.61 31.30
C SER A 354 -0.95 -37.57 31.58
#